data_AF-C7DC55-F1
#
_entry.id   AF-C7DC55-F1
#
_cell.length_a   1.000
_cell.length_b   1.000
_cell.length_c   1.000
_cell.angle_alpha   90.00
_cell.angle_beta   90.00
_cell.angle_gamma   90.00
#
_symmetry.space_group_name_H-M   'P 1'
#
loop_
_entity.id
_entity.type
_entity.pdbx_description
1 polymer ?
#
loop_
_entity_poly.entity_id
_entity_poly.type
_entity_poly.pdbx_seq_one_letter_code
_entity_poly.pdbx_strand_id
1 'polypeptide(L)'
;MYFDPFILLALLPLGLLGVFFDGGGSESDDDDREPDVVTEPEISSEPSEGDDRILGGSLEDSINSLAGNDEVFLRGGNDAADGGTGNDRILGGDGDDTIAGGDSDDDLDGNLGADTLSGGAGNDVISGGFGQDMLSGNAGDDTLDGGNNADVLTGGGGNDTLNGGEGNDDLTGRTGNDTIMGGAGDDKIYDRNGNNTLDGGAGDDMITGFGGVQIVDGGVGNDTILTGQGDDIISGGDGNDSIKTKEGDDDINGGDGNDEIEGGAGDDIVNGGDGNDELLGGLGADVIDGGEGNDLIAGQDGADIMNGGAGNDVLVSIDVPDRTTGIPTLTGNADADELNGGTGDDILSGDANDTLSGGTGVDQFVVFNDGSQGTTTITDLDVGTEVVVVVVPDDFDDTLFYQDGPDGAEVVVDDVVVAVIQGTTAETLQNQGDAVEYVRISELDFS
;
A
#
# COMPACT_ATOMS: atom_id res chain seq x y z
N MET A 1 24.83 -24.68 -17.62
CA MET A 1 24.93 -25.04 -19.06
C MET A 1 23.80 -24.32 -19.75
N TYR A 2 23.93 -23.47 -20.76
CA TYR A 2 25.02 -23.00 -21.62
C TYR A 2 24.51 -21.64 -22.13
N PHE A 3 25.18 -20.54 -21.80
CA PHE A 3 25.85 -19.62 -22.74
C PHE A 3 25.01 -18.98 -23.85
N ASP A 4 24.87 -17.66 -23.75
CA ASP A 4 24.96 -16.69 -24.85
C ASP A 4 26.36 -16.76 -25.49
N PRO A 5 26.50 -16.67 -26.84
CA PRO A 5 27.09 -15.45 -27.43
C PRO A 5 26.66 -15.14 -28.89
N PHE A 6 26.68 -13.87 -29.31
CA PHE A 6 27.72 -13.33 -30.22
C PHE A 6 27.46 -11.90 -30.72
N ILE A 7 28.42 -11.04 -30.38
CA ILE A 7 28.84 -9.78 -31.02
C ILE A 7 29.38 -10.03 -32.45
N LEU A 8 29.12 -9.11 -33.39
CA LEU A 8 30.12 -8.79 -34.42
C LEU A 8 30.13 -7.33 -34.87
N LEU A 9 31.26 -6.71 -34.55
CA LEU A 9 31.83 -5.42 -34.93
C LEU A 9 32.19 -5.34 -36.43
N ALA A 10 32.00 -4.18 -37.07
CA ALA A 10 32.81 -3.78 -38.23
C ALA A 10 32.95 -2.24 -38.35
N LEU A 11 34.20 -1.78 -38.23
CA LEU A 11 34.69 -0.42 -38.42
C LEU A 11 35.30 -0.23 -39.83
N LEU A 12 35.02 0.95 -40.44
CA LEU A 12 35.87 1.82 -41.30
C LEU A 12 36.21 1.38 -42.76
N PRO A 13 36.64 2.30 -43.68
CA PRO A 13 37.10 3.70 -43.46
C PRO A 13 36.59 4.81 -44.43
N LEU A 14 36.90 6.05 -44.00
CA LEU A 14 36.95 7.32 -44.72
C LEU A 14 37.60 7.27 -46.12
N GLY A 15 37.01 8.02 -47.06
CA GLY A 15 37.57 8.36 -48.37
C GLY A 15 37.43 9.84 -48.68
N LEU A 16 38.54 10.55 -48.58
CA LEU A 16 38.77 11.93 -49.01
C LEU A 16 38.80 12.04 -50.55
N LEU A 17 38.04 12.95 -51.15
CA LEU A 17 38.44 13.58 -52.42
C LEU A 17 37.75 14.94 -52.62
N GLY A 18 38.55 15.99 -52.74
CA GLY A 18 38.09 17.32 -53.09
C GLY A 18 38.28 17.66 -54.57
N VAL A 19 37.76 18.86 -54.87
CA VAL A 19 38.09 19.82 -55.94
C VAL A 19 37.41 19.60 -57.30
N PHE A 20 36.54 20.54 -57.72
CA PHE A 20 36.84 21.61 -58.69
C PHE A 20 35.63 22.55 -58.94
N PHE A 21 35.89 23.86 -58.91
CA PHE A 21 35.07 24.91 -59.51
C PHE A 21 35.31 24.95 -61.03
N ASP A 22 34.26 25.09 -61.85
CA ASP A 22 34.27 25.93 -63.05
C ASP A 22 32.83 26.38 -63.38
N GLY A 23 32.71 27.61 -63.91
CA GLY A 23 31.47 28.38 -63.93
C GLY A 23 30.70 28.41 -65.26
N GLY A 24 29.52 29.02 -65.16
CA GLY A 24 28.91 29.89 -66.18
C GLY A 24 28.22 29.24 -67.38
N GLY A 25 26.89 29.32 -67.42
CA GLY A 25 26.09 29.16 -68.65
C GLY A 25 24.59 29.19 -68.38
N SER A 26 23.89 30.10 -69.05
CA SER A 26 22.50 30.55 -68.86
C SER A 26 21.45 29.82 -69.70
N GLU A 27 20.17 30.00 -69.31
CA GLU A 27 18.89 29.75 -70.04
C GLU A 27 18.42 28.28 -70.07
N SER A 28 17.14 27.89 -69.94
CA SER A 28 15.84 28.53 -69.62
C SER A 28 14.76 27.41 -69.57
N ASP A 29 13.76 27.57 -68.70
CA ASP A 29 12.36 27.10 -68.75
C ASP A 29 12.02 25.60 -68.92
N ASP A 30 11.49 24.98 -67.84
CA ASP A 30 10.08 24.60 -67.66
C ASP A 30 9.86 23.26 -66.91
N ASP A 31 9.02 23.35 -65.86
CA ASP A 31 8.13 22.33 -65.29
C ASP A 31 8.76 21.10 -64.61
N ASP A 32 9.15 21.26 -63.34
CA ASP A 32 9.09 20.17 -62.36
C ASP A 32 8.41 20.70 -61.08
N ARG A 33 7.26 20.11 -60.77
CA ARG A 33 6.57 20.29 -59.48
C ARG A 33 7.45 19.69 -58.40
N GLU A 34 8.04 20.53 -57.57
CA GLU A 34 8.66 20.06 -56.33
C GLU A 34 7.55 19.48 -55.43
N PRO A 35 7.75 18.28 -54.85
CA PRO A 35 6.87 17.78 -53.79
C PRO A 35 7.03 18.67 -52.56
N ASP A 36 5.96 18.82 -51.78
CA ASP A 36 5.92 19.57 -50.52
C ASP A 36 7.24 19.44 -49.76
N VAL A 37 8.02 20.53 -49.79
CA VAL A 37 9.09 20.74 -48.83
C VAL A 37 8.36 20.95 -47.53
N VAL A 38 8.32 19.91 -46.69
CA VAL A 38 8.20 20.10 -45.25
C VAL A 38 9.38 21.00 -44.92
N THR A 39 9.11 22.30 -44.80
CA THR A 39 10.11 23.27 -44.38
C THR A 39 10.54 22.82 -43.00
N GLU A 40 11.79 22.35 -42.88
CA GLU A 40 12.40 22.21 -41.56
C GLU A 40 12.22 23.53 -40.82
N PRO A 41 11.82 23.53 -39.53
CA PRO A 41 11.55 24.75 -38.80
C PRO A 41 12.78 25.67 -38.91
N GLU A 42 12.56 26.91 -39.33
CA GLU A 42 13.65 27.88 -39.38
C GLU A 42 14.16 28.08 -37.96
N ILE A 43 15.48 28.08 -37.77
CA ILE A 43 16.06 28.53 -36.50
C ILE A 43 15.70 30.01 -36.37
N SER A 44 14.62 30.30 -35.66
CA SER A 44 14.16 31.66 -35.47
C SER A 44 14.86 32.25 -34.25
N SER A 45 15.57 33.36 -34.45
CA SER A 45 16.13 34.14 -33.35
C SER A 45 15.10 35.09 -32.73
N GLU A 46 13.90 35.18 -33.30
CA GLU A 46 12.83 36.08 -32.88
C GLU A 46 11.51 35.30 -32.87
N PRO A 47 10.92 35.03 -31.69
CA PRO A 47 9.65 34.30 -31.57
C PRO A 47 8.55 34.86 -32.49
N SER A 48 7.75 33.97 -33.06
CA SER A 48 6.65 34.25 -33.97
C SER A 48 5.35 33.61 -33.46
N GLU A 49 4.29 33.58 -34.28
CA GLU A 49 2.99 33.00 -33.89
C GLU A 49 2.74 31.67 -34.64
N GLY A 50 3.80 31.01 -35.08
CA GLY A 50 3.74 29.66 -35.61
C GLY A 50 5.02 28.91 -35.29
N ASP A 51 5.02 27.61 -35.55
CA ASP A 51 6.05 26.66 -35.13
C ASP A 51 7.49 27.17 -35.34
N ASP A 52 8.13 27.50 -34.24
CA ASP A 52 9.47 28.05 -34.15
C ASP A 52 10.46 27.04 -33.57
N ARG A 53 11.72 27.19 -33.96
CA ARG A 53 12.83 26.49 -33.31
C ARG A 53 13.81 27.50 -32.75
N ILE A 54 13.91 27.55 -31.42
CA ILE A 54 14.64 28.59 -30.69
C ILE A 54 15.83 27.97 -29.95
N LEU A 55 16.99 28.64 -30.04
CA LEU A 55 18.22 28.21 -29.38
C LEU A 55 18.73 29.31 -28.44
N GLY A 56 18.74 29.01 -27.15
CA GLY A 56 19.46 29.73 -26.11
C GLY A 56 20.98 29.57 -26.21
N GLY A 57 21.64 30.25 -25.28
CA GLY A 57 23.07 30.50 -25.20
C GLY A 57 23.78 29.63 -24.17
N SER A 58 24.55 30.27 -23.31
CA SER A 58 25.32 29.62 -22.23
C SER A 58 25.32 30.52 -20.97
N LEU A 59 24.38 31.44 -20.94
CA LEU A 59 24.14 32.48 -19.94
C LEU A 59 22.63 32.57 -19.82
N GLU A 60 22.16 33.18 -18.73
CA GLU A 60 20.74 33.45 -18.49
C GLU A 60 20.03 34.04 -19.72
N ASP A 61 19.08 33.29 -20.25
CA ASP A 61 18.19 33.64 -21.35
C ASP A 61 16.74 33.82 -20.87
N SER A 62 15.96 34.57 -21.64
CA SER A 62 14.53 34.75 -21.39
C SER A 62 13.78 34.67 -22.70
N ILE A 63 12.97 33.63 -22.85
CA ILE A 63 12.29 33.26 -24.08
C ILE A 63 10.78 33.20 -23.82
N ASN A 64 10.00 33.71 -24.77
CA ASN A 64 8.55 33.51 -24.83
C ASN A 64 8.23 33.15 -26.28
N SER A 65 7.74 31.93 -26.51
CA SER A 65 7.57 31.35 -27.85
C SER A 65 6.24 31.75 -28.51
N LEU A 66 5.30 32.28 -27.72
CA LEU A 66 3.99 32.81 -28.12
C LEU A 66 2.99 31.72 -28.52
N ALA A 67 2.86 31.42 -29.81
CA ALA A 67 1.86 30.49 -30.31
C ALA A 67 2.49 29.65 -31.41
N GLY A 68 2.12 28.38 -31.49
CA GLY A 68 2.77 27.45 -32.38
C GLY A 68 3.07 26.16 -31.64
N ASN A 69 3.60 25.16 -32.34
CA ASN A 69 4.23 24.02 -31.69
C ASN A 69 5.73 24.26 -31.75
N ASP A 70 6.30 24.79 -30.67
CA ASP A 70 7.64 25.33 -30.66
C ASP A 70 8.66 24.34 -30.08
N GLU A 71 9.91 24.41 -30.55
CA GLU A 71 11.02 23.61 -30.03
C GLU A 71 12.11 24.54 -29.48
N VAL A 72 12.27 24.57 -28.15
CA VAL A 72 13.16 25.49 -27.45
C VAL A 72 14.28 24.72 -26.74
N PHE A 73 15.53 25.18 -26.91
CA PHE A 73 16.71 24.63 -26.22
C PHE A 73 17.47 25.76 -25.50
N LEU A 74 17.38 25.88 -24.17
CA LEU A 74 18.00 26.98 -23.40
C LEU A 74 19.50 26.77 -23.18
N ARG A 75 19.89 25.51 -23.01
CA ARG A 75 21.26 24.97 -22.92
C ARG A 75 21.97 25.25 -21.62
N GLY A 76 22.19 26.50 -21.23
CA GLY A 76 22.87 26.71 -19.97
C GLY A 76 22.87 28.15 -19.51
N GLY A 77 22.92 28.34 -18.20
CA GLY A 77 22.44 29.55 -17.59
C GLY A 77 21.28 29.22 -16.66
N ASN A 78 20.81 30.20 -15.91
CA ASN A 78 19.55 30.08 -15.19
C ASN A 78 18.52 30.78 -16.06
N ASP A 79 17.79 30.01 -16.83
CA ASP A 79 17.00 30.47 -17.96
C ASP A 79 15.52 30.57 -17.60
N ALA A 80 14.77 31.37 -18.37
CA ALA A 80 13.32 31.47 -18.25
C ALA A 80 12.66 31.26 -19.61
N ALA A 81 11.70 30.35 -19.69
CA ALA A 81 10.95 30.05 -20.90
C ALA A 81 9.44 29.97 -20.67
N ASP A 82 8.68 30.37 -21.67
CA ASP A 82 7.21 30.31 -21.72
C ASP A 82 6.82 29.88 -23.15
N GLY A 83 6.26 28.67 -23.30
CA GLY A 83 5.85 28.10 -24.59
C GLY A 83 4.68 28.87 -25.18
N GLY A 84 3.66 29.10 -24.35
CA GLY A 84 2.52 29.95 -24.68
C GLY A 84 1.32 29.11 -25.09
N THR A 85 0.99 29.02 -26.38
CA THR A 85 -0.13 28.19 -26.85
C THR A 85 0.30 27.23 -27.95
N GLY A 86 -0.18 26.00 -27.88
CA GLY A 86 0.16 24.95 -28.82
C GLY A 86 1.01 23.91 -28.10
N ASN A 87 1.46 22.88 -28.80
CA ASN A 87 2.14 21.77 -28.17
C ASN A 87 3.65 22.00 -28.24
N ASP A 88 4.23 22.50 -27.16
CA ASP A 88 5.61 22.96 -27.12
C ASP A 88 6.55 21.89 -26.56
N ARG A 89 7.81 21.93 -27.00
CA ARG A 89 8.90 21.14 -26.42
C ARG A 89 9.99 22.07 -25.93
N ILE A 90 10.27 22.07 -24.63
CA ILE A 90 11.26 22.96 -24.00
C ILE A 90 12.28 22.15 -23.21
N LEU A 91 13.56 22.34 -23.53
CA LEU A 91 14.71 21.74 -22.85
C LEU A 91 15.50 22.84 -22.13
N GLY A 92 15.55 22.77 -20.80
CA GLY A 92 16.29 23.69 -19.92
C GLY A 92 17.79 23.61 -20.15
N GLY A 93 18.44 22.56 -19.64
CA GLY A 93 19.86 22.31 -19.86
C GLY A 93 20.66 22.41 -18.57
N ASP A 94 21.72 23.21 -18.55
CA ASP A 94 22.58 23.38 -17.38
C ASP A 94 22.22 24.65 -16.59
N GLY A 95 21.74 24.53 -15.36
CA GLY A 95 21.49 25.65 -14.44
C GLY A 95 20.08 25.61 -13.89
N ASP A 96 19.74 26.55 -12.99
CA ASP A 96 18.43 26.54 -12.33
C ASP A 96 17.42 27.29 -13.20
N ASP A 97 16.59 26.56 -13.94
CA ASP A 97 15.68 27.08 -14.95
C ASP A 97 14.25 27.30 -14.44
N THR A 98 13.50 28.17 -15.11
CA THR A 98 12.06 28.38 -14.89
C THR A 98 11.31 28.26 -16.20
N ILE A 99 10.56 27.18 -16.38
CA ILE A 99 9.90 26.83 -17.65
C ILE A 99 8.39 26.73 -17.43
N ALA A 100 7.63 27.38 -18.31
CA ALA A 100 6.19 27.20 -18.43
C ALA A 100 5.84 26.67 -19.84
N GLY A 101 5.03 25.61 -19.93
CA GLY A 101 4.48 25.09 -21.17
C GLY A 101 3.42 26.03 -21.71
N GLY A 102 2.30 26.15 -21.00
CA GLY A 102 1.22 27.09 -21.31
C GLY A 102 -0.11 26.38 -21.55
N ASP A 103 -0.74 26.66 -22.68
CA ASP A 103 -1.97 25.98 -23.12
C ASP A 103 -1.63 24.88 -24.14
N SER A 104 -2.33 23.75 -24.08
CA SER A 104 -2.18 22.50 -24.86
C SER A 104 -1.16 21.53 -24.25
N ASP A 105 -0.84 20.45 -24.98
CA ASP A 105 -0.06 19.32 -24.43
C ASP A 105 1.44 19.57 -24.67
N ASP A 106 2.20 19.83 -23.61
CA ASP A 106 3.61 20.24 -23.66
C ASP A 106 4.58 19.15 -23.18
N ASP A 107 5.85 19.24 -23.61
CA ASP A 107 6.96 18.33 -23.26
C ASP A 107 8.14 19.15 -22.69
N LEU A 108 8.29 19.13 -21.38
CA LEU A 108 9.22 19.97 -20.62
C LEU A 108 10.30 19.10 -19.94
N ASP A 109 11.56 19.51 -20.04
CA ASP A 109 12.69 18.79 -19.42
C ASP A 109 13.74 19.77 -18.87
N GLY A 110 13.89 19.79 -17.54
CA GLY A 110 14.80 20.68 -16.80
C GLY A 110 16.29 20.36 -17.03
N ASN A 111 16.61 19.06 -17.12
CA ASN A 111 17.96 18.51 -17.22
C ASN A 111 18.80 18.62 -15.93
N LEU A 112 19.72 19.59 -15.83
CA LEU A 112 20.67 19.70 -14.73
C LEU A 112 20.45 21.01 -14.00
N GLY A 113 20.12 20.98 -12.71
CA GLY A 113 19.89 22.20 -11.96
C GLY A 113 18.75 22.02 -10.98
N ALA A 114 18.47 23.03 -10.17
CA ALA A 114 17.25 23.05 -9.36
C ALA A 114 16.17 23.83 -10.12
N ASP A 115 15.36 23.11 -10.89
CA ASP A 115 14.47 23.68 -11.88
C ASP A 115 13.05 23.90 -11.35
N THR A 116 12.31 24.81 -12.00
CA THR A 116 10.89 25.03 -11.75
C THR A 116 10.10 24.91 -13.06
N LEU A 117 9.32 23.85 -13.19
CA LEU A 117 8.58 23.51 -14.41
C LEU A 117 7.07 23.53 -14.14
N SER A 118 6.32 24.12 -15.08
CA SER A 118 4.85 24.14 -15.05
C SER A 118 4.30 23.79 -16.41
N GLY A 119 3.49 22.72 -16.51
CA GLY A 119 2.79 22.31 -17.72
C GLY A 119 1.75 23.34 -18.14
N GLY A 120 0.64 23.41 -17.40
CA GLY A 120 -0.37 24.45 -17.57
C GLY A 120 -1.75 23.86 -17.85
N ALA A 121 -2.27 24.01 -19.05
CA ALA A 121 -3.57 23.44 -19.40
C ALA A 121 -3.41 22.48 -20.56
N GLY A 122 -3.68 21.19 -20.39
CA GLY A 122 -3.38 20.17 -21.38
C GLY A 122 -2.81 18.97 -20.68
N ASN A 123 -2.49 17.93 -21.43
CA ASN A 123 -1.90 16.72 -20.89
C ASN A 123 -0.39 16.79 -21.08
N ASP A 124 0.32 17.26 -20.05
CA ASP A 124 1.72 17.62 -20.13
C ASP A 124 2.65 16.47 -19.73
N VAL A 125 3.85 16.45 -20.29
CA VAL A 125 4.96 15.58 -19.86
C VAL A 125 6.07 16.44 -19.33
N ILE A 126 6.44 16.24 -18.06
CA ILE A 126 7.38 17.10 -17.34
C ILE A 126 8.45 16.23 -16.66
N SER A 127 9.73 16.52 -16.93
CA SER A 127 10.89 15.86 -16.32
C SER A 127 11.78 16.89 -15.62
N GLY A 128 12.09 16.70 -14.34
CA GLY A 128 13.01 17.55 -13.57
C GLY A 128 14.46 17.26 -13.96
N GLY A 129 14.91 16.03 -13.68
CA GLY A 129 16.21 15.53 -14.09
C GLY A 129 17.17 15.36 -12.90
N PHE A 130 18.20 16.19 -12.82
CA PHE A 130 19.15 16.18 -11.71
C PHE A 130 19.09 17.49 -10.94
N GLY A 131 18.68 17.43 -9.68
CA GLY A 131 18.70 18.55 -8.76
C GLY A 131 17.45 18.54 -7.90
N GLN A 132 17.17 19.64 -7.19
CA GLN A 132 15.96 19.69 -6.37
C GLN A 132 14.93 20.48 -7.15
N ASP A 133 14.03 19.79 -7.82
CA ASP A 133 13.14 20.33 -8.82
C ASP A 133 11.73 20.55 -8.25
N MET A 134 11.00 21.49 -8.86
CA MET A 134 9.61 21.78 -8.54
C MET A 134 8.76 21.69 -9.80
N LEU A 135 7.92 20.66 -9.88
CA LEU A 135 7.11 20.33 -11.05
C LEU A 135 5.62 20.50 -10.76
N SER A 136 4.89 21.09 -11.71
CA SER A 136 3.44 21.27 -11.62
C SER A 136 2.76 20.96 -12.95
N GLY A 137 1.89 19.94 -13.02
CA GLY A 137 1.07 19.64 -14.21
C GLY A 137 -0.02 20.68 -14.43
N ASN A 138 -0.74 21.00 -13.36
CA ASN A 138 -1.89 21.91 -13.27
C ASN A 138 -3.23 21.33 -13.75
N ALA A 139 -3.57 21.36 -15.03
CA ALA A 139 -4.90 20.97 -15.48
C ALA A 139 -4.85 20.09 -16.73
N GLY A 140 -5.27 18.85 -16.60
CA GLY A 140 -5.21 17.82 -17.62
C GLY A 140 -4.74 16.51 -16.98
N ASP A 141 -4.59 15.47 -17.79
CA ASP A 141 -4.02 14.20 -17.32
C ASP A 141 -2.50 14.26 -17.56
N ASP A 142 -1.74 14.65 -16.53
CA ASP A 142 -0.31 15.00 -16.65
C ASP A 142 0.62 13.83 -16.28
N THR A 143 1.86 13.83 -16.78
CA THR A 143 2.92 12.89 -16.40
C THR A 143 4.15 13.65 -15.91
N LEU A 144 4.50 13.48 -14.63
CA LEU A 144 5.61 14.16 -13.97
C LEU A 144 6.66 13.15 -13.49
N ASP A 145 7.94 13.42 -13.75
CA ASP A 145 9.10 12.65 -13.29
C ASP A 145 10.11 13.59 -12.62
N GLY A 146 10.32 13.45 -11.30
CA GLY A 146 11.26 14.29 -10.54
C GLY A 146 12.70 14.00 -10.92
N GLY A 147 13.09 12.73 -10.81
CA GLY A 147 14.38 12.24 -11.28
C GLY A 147 15.32 11.93 -10.12
N ASN A 148 16.32 12.77 -9.88
CA ASN A 148 17.32 12.56 -8.84
C ASN A 148 17.30 13.72 -7.86
N ASN A 149 17.55 13.40 -6.59
CA ASN A 149 17.48 14.29 -5.44
C ASN A 149 16.03 14.60 -5.03
N ALA A 150 15.89 15.42 -3.99
CA ALA A 150 14.60 15.63 -3.35
C ALA A 150 13.76 16.65 -4.13
N ASP A 151 12.65 16.17 -4.69
CA ASP A 151 11.79 16.92 -5.61
C ASP A 151 10.42 17.22 -5.00
N VAL A 152 9.72 18.18 -5.60
CA VAL A 152 8.34 18.52 -5.24
C VAL A 152 7.47 18.45 -6.48
N LEU A 153 6.53 17.50 -6.51
CA LEU A 153 5.65 17.24 -7.65
C LEU A 153 4.19 17.53 -7.28
N THR A 154 3.49 18.27 -8.13
CA THR A 154 2.03 18.46 -8.03
C THR A 154 1.36 18.14 -9.36
N GLY A 155 0.48 17.13 -9.38
CA GLY A 155 -0.32 16.76 -10.56
C GLY A 155 -1.27 17.88 -10.94
N GLY A 156 -2.30 18.10 -10.11
CA GLY A 156 -3.20 19.23 -10.30
C GLY A 156 -4.64 18.80 -10.44
N GLY A 157 -5.13 18.65 -11.67
CA GLY A 157 -6.52 18.35 -11.91
C GLY A 157 -6.71 17.57 -13.19
N GLY A 158 -7.21 16.35 -13.05
CA GLY A 158 -7.18 15.32 -14.08
C GLY A 158 -6.54 14.08 -13.48
N ASN A 159 -6.36 13.01 -14.23
CA ASN A 159 -5.78 11.77 -13.72
C ASN A 159 -4.29 11.78 -13.99
N ASP A 160 -3.52 12.12 -12.97
CA ASP A 160 -2.10 12.40 -13.11
C ASP A 160 -1.24 11.17 -12.80
N THR A 161 -0.07 11.09 -13.41
CA THR A 161 0.98 10.12 -13.09
C THR A 161 2.21 10.84 -12.56
N LEU A 162 2.58 10.60 -11.32
CA LEU A 162 3.73 11.22 -10.66
C LEU A 162 4.75 10.13 -10.27
N ASN A 163 6.02 10.39 -10.56
CA ASN A 163 7.16 9.57 -10.14
C ASN A 163 8.20 10.47 -9.47
N GLY A 164 8.51 10.25 -8.19
CA GLY A 164 9.52 11.02 -7.46
C GLY A 164 10.93 10.69 -7.94
N GLY A 165 11.28 9.41 -7.89
CA GLY A 165 12.55 8.90 -8.42
C GLY A 165 13.52 8.55 -7.30
N GLU A 166 14.76 9.06 -7.37
CA GLU A 166 15.72 8.94 -6.26
C GLU A 166 15.67 10.19 -5.41
N GLY A 167 15.28 10.14 -4.13
CA GLY A 167 15.10 11.38 -3.40
C GLY A 167 14.37 11.18 -2.09
N ASN A 168 14.07 12.29 -1.43
CA ASN A 168 13.07 12.31 -0.38
C ASN A 168 12.05 13.31 -0.86
N ASP A 169 11.04 12.83 -1.56
CA ASP A 169 10.19 13.60 -2.44
C ASP A 169 8.87 14.00 -1.76
N ASP A 170 8.26 15.09 -2.21
CA ASP A 170 6.96 15.57 -1.73
C ASP A 170 5.98 15.59 -2.91
N LEU A 171 5.11 14.58 -2.98
CA LEU A 171 4.24 14.30 -4.11
C LEU A 171 2.77 14.59 -3.76
N THR A 172 2.05 15.28 -4.65
CA THR A 172 0.64 15.60 -4.45
C THR A 172 -0.19 15.48 -5.75
N GLY A 173 -1.13 14.54 -5.83
CA GLY A 173 -2.03 14.36 -6.99
C GLY A 173 -3.13 15.42 -7.07
N ARG A 174 -3.92 15.55 -6.00
CA ARG A 174 -5.01 16.52 -5.72
C ARG A 174 -6.40 16.06 -6.16
N THR A 175 -6.74 16.17 -7.44
CA THR A 175 -8.10 15.90 -7.92
C THR A 175 -8.02 15.08 -9.18
N GLY A 176 -8.51 13.86 -9.12
CA GLY A 176 -8.34 12.92 -10.20
C GLY A 176 -8.38 11.52 -9.66
N ASN A 177 -8.15 10.54 -10.53
CA ASN A 177 -7.72 9.22 -10.12
C ASN A 177 -6.23 9.13 -10.46
N ASP A 178 -5.39 9.46 -9.48
CA ASP A 178 -3.97 9.67 -9.68
C ASP A 178 -3.18 8.37 -9.44
N THR A 179 -2.03 8.25 -10.09
CA THR A 179 -1.03 7.20 -9.83
C THR A 179 0.25 7.87 -9.37
N ILE A 180 0.67 7.60 -8.13
CA ILE A 180 1.81 8.27 -7.51
C ILE A 180 2.79 7.20 -7.02
N MET A 181 4.04 7.30 -7.47
CA MET A 181 5.17 6.50 -6.99
C MET A 181 6.21 7.42 -6.35
N GLY A 182 6.57 7.17 -5.09
CA GLY A 182 7.65 7.87 -4.39
C GLY A 182 9.00 7.50 -5.01
N GLY A 183 9.34 6.22 -4.92
CA GLY A 183 10.55 5.67 -5.54
C GLY A 183 11.54 5.23 -4.47
N ALA A 184 12.68 5.92 -4.36
CA ALA A 184 13.73 5.55 -3.43
C ALA A 184 14.11 6.71 -2.53
N GLY A 185 14.05 6.48 -1.21
CA GLY A 185 14.29 7.39 -0.10
C GLY A 185 12.98 7.66 0.63
N ASP A 186 13.01 8.51 1.67
CA ASP A 186 11.84 8.67 2.54
C ASP A 186 10.91 9.74 1.95
N ASP A 187 9.83 9.29 1.33
CA ASP A 187 8.92 10.08 0.51
C ASP A 187 7.65 10.48 1.26
N LYS A 188 6.99 11.52 0.74
CA LYS A 188 5.69 11.98 1.23
C LYS A 188 4.70 12.02 0.10
N ILE A 189 3.67 11.19 0.23
CA ILE A 189 2.60 11.10 -0.76
C ILE A 189 1.32 11.63 -0.14
N TYR A 190 0.73 12.64 -0.78
CA TYR A 190 -0.50 13.26 -0.31
C TYR A 190 -1.56 13.36 -1.41
N ASP A 191 -2.67 12.64 -1.24
CA ASP A 191 -3.82 12.75 -2.13
C ASP A 191 -5.14 12.98 -1.39
N ARG A 192 -6.07 13.71 -2.02
CA ARG A 192 -7.29 14.22 -1.40
C ARG A 192 -8.60 13.67 -1.93
N ASN A 193 -8.65 13.25 -3.18
CA ASN A 193 -9.89 12.83 -3.81
C ASN A 193 -9.63 11.75 -4.85
N GLY A 194 -10.67 10.96 -5.11
CA GLY A 194 -10.70 10.03 -6.23
C GLY A 194 -10.13 8.68 -5.85
N ASN A 195 -10.11 7.78 -6.83
CA ASN A 195 -9.64 6.43 -6.61
C ASN A 195 -8.19 6.35 -7.08
N ASN A 196 -7.25 6.41 -6.13
CA ASN A 196 -5.84 6.59 -6.46
C ASN A 196 -5.04 5.31 -6.22
N THR A 197 -3.89 5.21 -6.88
CA THR A 197 -2.88 4.18 -6.62
C THR A 197 -1.63 4.87 -6.10
N LEU A 198 -1.20 4.52 -4.89
CA LEU A 198 -0.11 5.16 -4.16
C LEU A 198 0.93 4.09 -3.81
N ASP A 199 2.18 4.32 -4.19
CA ASP A 199 3.30 3.40 -3.97
C ASP A 199 4.45 4.22 -3.35
N GLY A 200 4.83 3.92 -2.10
CA GLY A 200 5.94 4.57 -1.41
C GLY A 200 7.27 4.20 -2.04
N GLY A 201 7.52 2.89 -2.13
CA GLY A 201 8.67 2.33 -2.82
C GLY A 201 9.70 1.82 -1.82
N ALA A 202 10.81 2.52 -1.64
CA ALA A 202 11.86 2.11 -0.71
C ALA A 202 12.31 3.28 0.15
N GLY A 203 12.17 3.20 1.46
CA GLY A 203 12.41 4.28 2.40
C GLY A 203 11.38 4.21 3.51
N ASP A 204 11.52 5.03 4.55
CA ASP A 204 10.47 5.13 5.56
C ASP A 204 9.42 6.17 5.08
N ASP A 205 8.39 5.73 4.38
CA ASP A 205 7.47 6.60 3.63
C ASP A 205 6.27 7.09 4.45
N MET A 206 5.73 8.26 4.09
CA MET A 206 4.50 8.78 4.67
C MET A 206 3.43 8.96 3.59
N ILE A 207 2.45 8.07 3.59
CA ILE A 207 1.38 8.03 2.59
C ILE A 207 0.07 8.48 3.23
N THR A 208 -0.59 9.46 2.62
CA THR A 208 -1.92 9.90 3.03
C THR A 208 -2.85 10.00 1.82
N GLY A 209 -3.77 9.05 1.70
CA GLY A 209 -4.81 9.04 0.67
C GLY A 209 -6.18 9.33 1.27
N PHE A 210 -6.86 10.40 0.87
CA PHE A 210 -8.23 10.66 1.31
C PHE A 210 -9.25 10.48 0.19
N GLY A 211 -10.37 9.83 0.55
CA GLY A 211 -11.67 9.91 -0.12
C GLY A 211 -11.72 9.19 -1.46
N GLY A 212 -12.66 8.25 -1.60
CA GLY A 212 -12.65 7.32 -2.74
C GLY A 212 -11.80 6.10 -2.37
N VAL A 213 -11.83 5.07 -3.22
CA VAL A 213 -11.12 3.81 -2.95
C VAL A 213 -9.65 3.95 -3.30
N GLN A 214 -8.77 3.77 -2.32
CA GLN A 214 -7.32 3.80 -2.51
C GLN A 214 -6.75 2.40 -2.68
N ILE A 215 -5.72 2.28 -3.51
CA ILE A 215 -4.80 1.13 -3.52
C ILE A 215 -3.45 1.66 -3.06
N VAL A 216 -2.95 1.16 -1.93
CA VAL A 216 -1.72 1.63 -1.30
C VAL A 216 -0.73 0.49 -1.12
N ASP A 217 0.53 0.75 -1.46
CA ASP A 217 1.69 -0.10 -1.16
C ASP A 217 2.74 0.79 -0.48
N GLY A 218 3.14 0.46 0.75
CA GLY A 218 4.22 1.16 1.47
C GLY A 218 5.56 0.83 0.84
N GLY A 219 5.84 -0.47 0.72
CA GLY A 219 7.00 -0.99 0.00
C GLY A 219 8.07 -1.49 0.98
N VAL A 220 9.27 -0.92 0.96
CA VAL A 220 10.37 -1.34 1.84
C VAL A 220 10.75 -0.22 2.78
N GLY A 221 10.59 -0.42 4.08
CA GLY A 221 10.90 0.54 5.13
C GLY A 221 9.82 0.54 6.19
N ASN A 222 9.93 1.44 7.18
CA ASN A 222 8.89 1.55 8.20
C ASN A 222 7.94 2.66 7.79
N ASP A 223 6.83 2.29 7.19
CA ASP A 223 5.93 3.20 6.52
C ASP A 223 4.82 3.68 7.44
N THR A 224 4.32 4.89 7.18
CA THR A 224 3.14 5.44 7.85
C THR A 224 2.05 5.69 6.82
N ILE A 225 1.01 4.86 6.87
CA ILE A 225 -0.10 4.88 5.92
C ILE A 225 -1.37 5.36 6.63
N LEU A 226 -1.97 6.43 6.10
CA LEU A 226 -3.26 6.95 6.56
C LEU A 226 -4.24 7.07 5.40
N THR A 227 -5.28 6.24 5.39
CA THR A 227 -6.36 6.37 4.41
C THR A 227 -7.61 7.05 4.97
N GLY A 228 -8.65 7.11 4.15
CA GLY A 228 -9.81 7.99 4.31
C GLY A 228 -11.11 7.23 4.34
N GLN A 229 -12.07 7.74 3.56
CA GLN A 229 -13.33 7.03 3.32
C GLN A 229 -13.20 6.21 2.04
N GLY A 230 -13.72 5.00 2.04
CA GLY A 230 -13.70 4.11 0.88
C GLY A 230 -13.26 2.72 1.33
N ASP A 231 -13.64 1.71 0.55
CA ASP A 231 -13.20 0.33 0.78
C ASP A 231 -11.78 0.21 0.20
N ASP A 232 -10.77 0.48 1.01
CA ASP A 232 -9.37 0.63 0.59
C ASP A 232 -8.64 -0.73 0.55
N ILE A 233 -7.60 -0.84 -0.28
CA ILE A 233 -6.70 -2.01 -0.33
C ILE A 233 -5.29 -1.53 0.02
N ILE A 234 -4.71 -2.05 1.10
CA ILE A 234 -3.45 -1.56 1.64
C ILE A 234 -2.47 -2.71 1.89
N SER A 235 -1.22 -2.52 1.49
CA SER A 235 -0.06 -3.32 1.88
C SER A 235 0.96 -2.42 2.58
N GLY A 236 1.43 -2.79 3.77
CA GLY A 236 2.57 -2.15 4.43
C GLY A 236 3.87 -2.50 3.70
N GLY A 237 4.21 -3.80 3.65
CA GLY A 237 5.35 -4.30 2.90
C GLY A 237 6.44 -4.85 3.82
N ASP A 238 7.71 -4.54 3.56
CA ASP A 238 8.84 -4.95 4.40
C ASP A 238 9.13 -3.85 5.44
N GLY A 239 8.88 -4.06 6.72
CA GLY A 239 9.29 -3.17 7.81
C GLY A 239 8.31 -3.18 8.97
N ASN A 240 8.44 -2.21 9.88
CA ASN A 240 7.47 -2.08 10.98
C ASN A 240 6.54 -0.92 10.64
N ASP A 241 5.39 -1.25 10.07
CA ASP A 241 4.50 -0.27 9.47
C ASP A 241 3.44 0.21 10.45
N SER A 242 2.98 1.44 10.23
CA SER A 242 1.87 2.04 10.97
C SER A 242 0.75 2.35 9.99
N ILE A 243 -0.29 1.51 10.01
CA ILE A 243 -1.41 1.58 9.09
C ILE A 243 -2.67 2.00 9.85
N LYS A 244 -3.31 3.06 9.37
CA LYS A 244 -4.59 3.51 9.91
C LYS A 244 -5.56 3.87 8.80
N THR A 245 -6.69 3.21 8.78
CA THR A 245 -7.80 3.55 7.87
C THR A 245 -8.92 4.23 8.66
N LYS A 246 -10.06 4.51 8.03
CA LYS A 246 -11.16 5.23 8.73
C LYS A 246 -12.54 4.65 8.51
N GLU A 247 -13.16 4.91 7.37
CA GLU A 247 -14.54 4.47 7.10
C GLU A 247 -14.53 3.68 5.79
N GLY A 248 -15.12 2.51 5.76
CA GLY A 248 -15.11 1.63 4.58
C GLY A 248 -14.81 0.21 5.02
N ASP A 249 -15.13 -0.76 4.16
CA ASP A 249 -14.78 -2.16 4.41
C ASP A 249 -13.38 -2.38 3.81
N ASP A 250 -12.32 -2.28 4.62
CA ASP A 250 -10.92 -2.22 4.16
C ASP A 250 -10.26 -3.62 4.07
N ASP A 251 -9.32 -3.81 3.13
CA ASP A 251 -8.46 -5.01 3.00
C ASP A 251 -7.01 -4.61 3.27
N ILE A 252 -6.50 -4.99 4.44
CA ILE A 252 -5.22 -4.52 4.98
C ILE A 252 -4.28 -5.70 5.23
N ASN A 253 -3.06 -5.59 4.71
CA ASN A 253 -1.97 -6.52 4.99
C ASN A 253 -0.74 -5.75 5.51
N GLY A 254 -0.27 -6.07 6.71
CA GLY A 254 0.93 -5.47 7.31
C GLY A 254 2.18 -5.85 6.52
N GLY A 255 2.52 -7.14 6.50
CA GLY A 255 3.63 -7.66 5.70
C GLY A 255 4.72 -8.27 6.57
N ASP A 256 5.98 -7.96 6.30
CA ASP A 256 7.14 -8.47 7.05
C ASP A 256 7.58 -7.44 8.12
N GLY A 257 7.39 -7.72 9.40
CA GLY A 257 7.88 -6.93 10.52
C GLY A 257 6.80 -6.73 11.58
N ASN A 258 7.05 -5.92 12.61
CA ASN A 258 6.09 -5.77 13.71
C ASN A 258 5.21 -4.55 13.42
N ASP A 259 3.99 -4.79 12.96
CA ASP A 259 3.11 -3.77 12.42
C ASP A 259 2.09 -3.27 13.45
N GLU A 260 1.68 -2.00 13.33
CA GLU A 260 0.58 -1.38 14.10
C GLU A 260 -0.55 -1.04 13.13
N ILE A 261 -1.68 -1.75 13.23
CA ILE A 261 -2.80 -1.63 12.28
C ILE A 261 -4.11 -1.25 13.01
N GLU A 262 -4.83 -0.25 12.49
CA GLU A 262 -6.19 0.12 12.91
C GLU A 262 -7.13 0.22 11.69
N GLY A 263 -8.04 -0.74 11.53
CA GLY A 263 -9.04 -0.84 10.44
C GLY A 263 -10.18 0.19 10.53
N GLY A 264 -10.43 0.73 11.71
CA GLY A 264 -11.30 1.89 11.85
C GLY A 264 -12.79 1.52 11.89
N ALA A 265 -13.53 1.67 10.79
CA ALA A 265 -14.98 1.47 10.81
C ALA A 265 -15.48 0.93 9.48
N GLY A 266 -16.20 -0.19 9.54
CA GLY A 266 -16.57 -1.01 8.40
C GLY A 266 -16.39 -2.47 8.79
N ASP A 267 -16.76 -3.39 7.91
CA ASP A 267 -16.46 -4.81 8.11
C ASP A 267 -15.08 -5.08 7.47
N ASP A 268 -14.01 -4.96 8.26
CA ASP A 268 -12.63 -4.94 7.75
C ASP A 268 -11.99 -6.34 7.66
N ILE A 269 -11.03 -6.51 6.74
CA ILE A 269 -10.14 -7.66 6.67
C ILE A 269 -8.73 -7.18 7.00
N VAL A 270 -8.15 -7.71 8.07
CA VAL A 270 -6.82 -7.31 8.55
C VAL A 270 -5.93 -8.55 8.69
N ASN A 271 -4.75 -8.51 8.07
CA ASN A 271 -3.70 -9.51 8.24
C ASN A 271 -2.42 -8.83 8.73
N GLY A 272 -1.88 -9.26 9.86
CA GLY A 272 -0.59 -8.75 10.39
C GLY A 272 0.57 -9.16 9.51
N GLY A 273 0.79 -10.47 9.36
CA GLY A 273 1.84 -11.01 8.49
C GLY A 273 2.94 -11.67 9.31
N ASP A 274 4.21 -11.43 8.98
CA ASP A 274 5.36 -11.99 9.70
C ASP A 274 5.84 -11.00 10.77
N GLY A 275 5.58 -11.22 12.06
CA GLY A 275 6.06 -10.32 13.10
C GLY A 275 5.32 -10.44 14.42
N ASN A 276 5.50 -9.47 15.32
CA ASN A 276 4.67 -9.42 16.54
C ASN A 276 3.80 -8.19 16.43
N ASP A 277 2.60 -8.36 15.92
CA ASP A 277 1.78 -7.26 15.42
C ASP A 277 0.78 -6.77 16.48
N GLU A 278 0.41 -5.49 16.38
CA GLU A 278 -0.67 -4.88 17.16
C GLU A 278 -1.82 -4.54 16.21
N LEU A 279 -2.89 -5.35 16.26
CA LEU A 279 -4.00 -5.29 15.32
C LEU A 279 -5.28 -4.85 16.03
N LEU A 280 -5.89 -3.79 15.52
CA LEU A 280 -7.16 -3.25 15.97
C LEU A 280 -8.17 -3.28 14.83
N GLY A 281 -9.25 -4.06 14.96
CA GLY A 281 -10.35 -4.12 13.98
C GLY A 281 -11.07 -2.79 13.90
N GLY A 282 -11.86 -2.46 14.93
CA GLY A 282 -12.48 -1.16 15.07
C GLY A 282 -13.99 -1.24 15.29
N LEU A 283 -14.78 -0.66 14.38
CA LEU A 283 -16.22 -0.71 14.44
C LEU A 283 -16.76 -1.52 13.26
N GLY A 284 -17.41 -2.64 13.50
CA GLY A 284 -18.01 -3.44 12.44
C GLY A 284 -17.80 -4.91 12.70
N ALA A 285 -18.03 -5.79 11.74
CA ALA A 285 -17.73 -7.21 11.90
C ALA A 285 -16.43 -7.53 11.16
N ASP A 286 -15.33 -7.55 11.90
CA ASP A 286 -14.00 -7.61 11.32
C ASP A 286 -13.49 -9.05 11.21
N VAL A 287 -12.59 -9.31 10.26
CA VAL A 287 -11.83 -10.55 10.13
C VAL A 287 -10.36 -10.23 10.30
N ILE A 288 -9.75 -10.72 11.37
CA ILE A 288 -8.37 -10.38 11.74
C ILE A 288 -7.54 -11.66 11.87
N ASP A 289 -6.39 -11.70 11.19
CA ASP A 289 -5.39 -12.76 11.27
C ASP A 289 -4.05 -12.14 11.72
N GLY A 290 -3.47 -12.66 12.80
CA GLY A 290 -2.17 -12.21 13.32
C GLY A 290 -1.02 -12.57 12.38
N GLY A 291 -0.99 -13.83 11.93
CA GLY A 291 0.05 -14.33 11.05
C GLY A 291 1.14 -15.10 11.80
N GLU A 292 2.42 -14.89 11.50
CA GLU A 292 3.53 -15.52 12.24
C GLU A 292 4.07 -14.60 13.33
N GLY A 293 3.94 -14.95 14.62
CA GLY A 293 4.79 -14.43 15.69
C GLY A 293 4.14 -14.39 17.05
N ASN A 294 3.92 -13.24 17.68
CA ASN A 294 3.23 -13.21 18.97
C ASN A 294 2.39 -11.94 18.98
N ASP A 295 1.14 -12.08 18.59
CA ASP A 295 0.34 -10.95 18.16
C ASP A 295 -0.58 -10.45 19.27
N LEU A 296 -0.88 -9.17 19.22
CA LEU A 296 -1.90 -8.55 20.06
C LEU A 296 -3.06 -8.12 19.17
N ILE A 297 -4.18 -8.82 19.30
CA ILE A 297 -5.37 -8.58 18.47
C ILE A 297 -6.51 -8.09 19.35
N ALA A 298 -7.15 -6.99 18.94
CA ALA A 298 -8.40 -6.55 19.52
C ALA A 298 -9.43 -6.15 18.46
N GLY A 299 -10.51 -6.93 18.37
CA GLY A 299 -11.61 -6.69 17.42
C GLY A 299 -12.37 -5.38 17.66
N GLN A 300 -12.55 -4.98 18.92
CA GLN A 300 -13.38 -3.84 19.35
C GLN A 300 -14.89 -4.08 19.13
N ASP A 301 -15.65 -3.07 18.66
CA ASP A 301 -17.12 -3.13 18.61
C ASP A 301 -17.54 -3.97 17.42
N GLY A 302 -18.00 -5.20 17.64
CA GLY A 302 -18.15 -6.05 16.47
C GLY A 302 -18.40 -7.51 16.71
N ALA A 303 -18.95 -8.16 15.69
CA ALA A 303 -19.02 -9.62 15.67
C ALA A 303 -17.78 -10.15 14.94
N ASP A 304 -16.64 -10.03 15.61
CA ASP A 304 -15.33 -10.20 14.97
C ASP A 304 -14.91 -11.67 14.90
N ILE A 305 -14.13 -12.00 13.88
CA ILE A 305 -13.44 -13.27 13.73
C ILE A 305 -11.95 -12.99 13.85
N MET A 306 -11.35 -13.46 14.95
CA MET A 306 -9.93 -13.26 15.24
C MET A 306 -9.20 -14.60 15.23
N ASN A 307 -8.09 -14.66 14.51
CA ASN A 307 -7.15 -15.77 14.49
C ASN A 307 -5.77 -15.26 14.92
N GLY A 308 -5.17 -15.85 15.95
CA GLY A 308 -3.83 -15.49 16.40
C GLY A 308 -2.75 -15.83 15.36
N GLY A 309 -2.92 -16.91 14.62
CA GLY A 309 -1.93 -17.35 13.65
C GLY A 309 -0.96 -18.36 14.27
N ALA A 310 0.35 -18.11 14.24
CA ALA A 310 1.38 -18.97 14.80
C ALA A 310 2.15 -18.25 15.90
N GLY A 311 2.44 -18.95 16.99
CA GLY A 311 3.15 -18.42 18.15
C GLY A 311 2.20 -17.99 19.28
N ASN A 312 2.66 -17.21 20.25
CA ASN A 312 1.87 -17.00 21.49
C ASN A 312 1.11 -15.68 21.42
N ASP A 313 -0.19 -15.77 21.20
CA ASP A 313 -1.01 -14.63 20.82
C ASP A 313 -1.91 -14.18 21.97
N VAL A 314 -2.31 -12.91 21.94
CA VAL A 314 -3.25 -12.31 22.87
C VAL A 314 -4.42 -11.75 22.09
N LEU A 315 -5.59 -12.37 22.22
CA LEU A 315 -6.81 -11.98 21.53
C LEU A 315 -7.81 -11.43 22.54
N VAL A 316 -8.33 -10.23 22.28
CA VAL A 316 -9.28 -9.56 23.16
C VAL A 316 -10.48 -9.04 22.37
N SER A 317 -11.65 -9.61 22.63
CA SER A 317 -12.91 -8.99 22.23
C SER A 317 -13.22 -7.83 23.17
N ILE A 318 -13.50 -6.64 22.61
CA ILE A 318 -13.83 -5.43 23.37
C ILE A 318 -15.16 -4.89 22.89
N ASP A 319 -16.21 -5.59 23.29
CA ASP A 319 -17.55 -5.31 22.80
C ASP A 319 -18.26 -4.20 23.60
N VAL A 320 -19.08 -3.38 22.93
CA VAL A 320 -20.07 -2.53 23.60
C VAL A 320 -21.40 -3.29 23.69
N PRO A 321 -21.91 -3.60 24.90
CA PRO A 321 -22.96 -4.60 25.15
C PRO A 321 -24.38 -4.30 24.61
N ASP A 322 -24.56 -3.37 23.67
CA ASP A 322 -25.86 -2.98 23.08
C ASP A 322 -25.81 -2.86 21.55
N ARG A 323 -24.78 -3.39 20.87
CA ARG A 323 -24.60 -3.22 19.41
C ARG A 323 -24.32 -4.46 18.58
N THR A 324 -23.90 -5.59 19.16
CA THR A 324 -23.45 -6.73 18.36
C THR A 324 -24.60 -7.53 17.73
N THR A 325 -24.54 -7.68 16.39
CA THR A 325 -25.34 -8.65 15.62
C THR A 325 -24.47 -9.85 15.28
N GLY A 326 -24.15 -10.67 16.27
CA GLY A 326 -23.32 -11.85 16.09
C GLY A 326 -22.68 -12.26 17.42
N ILE A 327 -21.86 -13.31 17.38
CA ILE A 327 -21.08 -13.80 18.52
C ILE A 327 -19.61 -13.72 18.06
N PRO A 328 -18.76 -12.91 18.70
CA PRO A 328 -17.34 -12.87 18.39
C PRO A 328 -16.71 -14.26 18.50
N THR A 329 -15.75 -14.55 17.64
CA THR A 329 -15.01 -15.82 17.62
C THR A 329 -13.52 -15.56 17.72
N LEU A 330 -12.90 -16.06 18.79
CA LEU A 330 -11.47 -15.98 19.01
C LEU A 330 -10.87 -17.37 18.83
N THR A 331 -9.87 -17.50 17.98
CA THR A 331 -9.20 -18.77 17.70
C THR A 331 -7.70 -18.63 17.93
N GLY A 332 -7.18 -19.42 18.86
CA GLY A 332 -5.75 -19.63 19.05
C GLY A 332 -5.19 -20.75 18.17
N ASN A 333 -3.93 -21.07 18.39
CA ASN A 333 -3.17 -22.11 17.72
C ASN A 333 -2.58 -23.10 18.74
N ALA A 334 -1.65 -23.96 18.31
CA ALA A 334 -1.05 -25.00 19.16
C ALA A 334 0.00 -24.51 20.17
N ASP A 335 0.42 -23.24 20.08
CA ASP A 335 1.29 -22.57 21.04
C ASP A 335 0.48 -22.10 22.26
N ALA A 336 0.93 -21.12 23.04
CA ALA A 336 0.30 -20.76 24.31
C ALA A 336 -0.39 -19.41 24.24
N ASP A 337 -1.69 -19.41 23.95
CA ASP A 337 -2.46 -18.19 23.69
C ASP A 337 -3.27 -17.73 24.90
N GLU A 338 -3.57 -16.43 24.95
CA GLU A 338 -4.50 -15.81 25.90
C GLU A 338 -5.70 -15.22 25.16
N LEU A 339 -6.87 -15.86 25.29
CA LEU A 339 -8.12 -15.44 24.64
C LEU A 339 -9.08 -14.89 25.70
N ASN A 340 -9.57 -13.68 25.48
CA ASN A 340 -10.51 -13.00 26.36
C ASN A 340 -11.74 -12.48 25.58
N GLY A 341 -12.91 -13.06 25.84
CA GLY A 341 -14.20 -12.66 25.24
C GLY A 341 -14.71 -11.31 25.75
N GLY A 342 -14.30 -10.89 26.95
CA GLY A 342 -14.65 -9.58 27.46
C GLY A 342 -16.13 -9.47 27.86
N THR A 343 -16.97 -8.87 27.02
CA THR A 343 -18.41 -8.75 27.31
C THR A 343 -19.22 -9.18 26.11
N GLY A 344 -20.35 -9.83 26.33
CA GLY A 344 -21.13 -10.39 25.23
C GLY A 344 -21.18 -11.89 25.36
N ASP A 345 -21.84 -12.54 24.41
CA ASP A 345 -21.74 -13.99 24.30
C ASP A 345 -20.61 -14.25 23.30
N ASP A 346 -19.56 -14.99 23.69
CA ASP A 346 -18.37 -15.22 22.88
C ASP A 346 -18.10 -16.70 22.58
N ILE A 347 -17.41 -17.01 21.47
CA ILE A 347 -16.85 -18.33 21.19
C ILE A 347 -15.33 -18.24 21.27
N LEU A 348 -14.74 -18.97 22.21
CA LEU A 348 -13.28 -19.03 22.40
C LEU A 348 -12.80 -20.44 22.06
N SER A 349 -11.97 -20.56 21.04
CA SER A 349 -11.40 -21.82 20.58
C SER A 349 -9.90 -21.86 20.88
N GLY A 350 -9.50 -22.78 21.76
CA GLY A 350 -8.10 -22.99 22.12
C GLY A 350 -7.66 -24.46 22.05
N ASP A 351 -6.36 -24.62 21.93
CA ASP A 351 -5.60 -25.86 21.94
C ASP A 351 -4.85 -26.00 23.29
N ALA A 352 -3.91 -26.95 23.35
CA ALA A 352 -3.18 -27.25 24.57
C ALA A 352 -2.25 -26.11 25.00
N ASN A 353 -2.34 -25.74 26.29
CA ASN A 353 -1.57 -24.67 26.97
C ASN A 353 -2.18 -23.26 26.88
N ASP A 354 -3.33 -23.12 26.20
CA ASP A 354 -4.05 -21.85 26.14
C ASP A 354 -4.73 -21.48 27.46
N THR A 355 -4.97 -20.18 27.62
CA THR A 355 -5.80 -19.61 28.69
C THR A 355 -7.01 -18.92 28.07
N LEU A 356 -8.21 -19.37 28.43
CA LEU A 356 -9.47 -18.84 27.95
C LEU A 356 -10.23 -18.15 29.10
N SER A 357 -10.76 -16.96 28.83
CA SER A 357 -11.64 -16.20 29.71
C SER A 357 -12.85 -15.70 28.92
N GLY A 358 -14.05 -16.18 29.21
CA GLY A 358 -15.27 -15.75 28.52
C GLY A 358 -15.68 -14.32 28.88
N GLY A 359 -15.45 -13.93 30.14
CA GLY A 359 -15.77 -12.61 30.64
C GLY A 359 -17.20 -12.52 31.17
N THR A 360 -18.06 -11.74 30.51
CA THR A 360 -19.48 -11.63 30.92
C THR A 360 -20.41 -11.97 29.78
N GLY A 361 -21.27 -12.95 29.97
CA GLY A 361 -22.35 -13.26 29.04
C GLY A 361 -22.67 -14.75 29.11
N VAL A 362 -22.97 -15.34 27.96
CA VAL A 362 -23.12 -16.78 27.80
C VAL A 362 -22.11 -17.27 26.76
N ASP A 363 -20.96 -17.68 27.27
CA ASP A 363 -19.80 -18.02 26.47
C ASP A 363 -19.73 -19.52 26.15
N GLN A 364 -19.09 -19.82 25.02
CA GLN A 364 -18.77 -21.16 24.59
C GLN A 364 -17.26 -21.33 24.47
N PHE A 365 -16.71 -22.26 25.24
CA PHE A 365 -15.30 -22.64 25.15
C PHE A 365 -15.17 -23.90 24.29
N VAL A 366 -14.39 -23.85 23.22
CA VAL A 366 -14.04 -25.00 22.39
C VAL A 366 -12.60 -25.39 22.72
N VAL A 367 -12.42 -26.63 23.20
CA VAL A 367 -11.11 -27.16 23.58
C VAL A 367 -10.77 -28.31 22.65
N PHE A 368 -9.69 -28.17 21.89
CA PHE A 368 -9.21 -29.21 21.00
C PHE A 368 -8.27 -30.19 21.74
N ASN A 369 -8.52 -31.48 21.54
CA ASN A 369 -7.61 -32.56 21.94
C ASN A 369 -7.01 -33.18 20.68
N ASP A 370 -6.07 -32.48 20.07
CA ASP A 370 -5.36 -32.88 18.85
C ASP A 370 -4.24 -33.91 19.11
N GLY A 371 -3.99 -34.26 20.38
CA GLY A 371 -2.93 -35.17 20.83
C GLY A 371 -1.60 -34.47 21.17
N SER A 372 -1.57 -33.14 21.15
CA SER A 372 -0.49 -32.32 21.72
C SER A 372 -0.37 -32.49 23.24
N GLN A 373 0.79 -32.17 23.79
CA GLN A 373 1.04 -32.28 25.23
C GLN A 373 0.78 -30.93 25.89
N GLY A 374 -0.24 -30.86 26.74
CA GLY A 374 -0.57 -29.65 27.49
C GLY A 374 -2.01 -29.70 27.99
N THR A 375 -2.47 -28.58 28.55
CA THR A 375 -3.81 -28.47 29.13
C THR A 375 -4.31 -27.05 28.94
N THR A 376 -5.50 -26.89 28.38
CA THR A 376 -6.18 -25.60 28.27
C THR A 376 -6.71 -25.17 29.64
N THR A 377 -6.54 -23.91 30.00
CA THR A 377 -7.02 -23.35 31.26
C THR A 377 -8.22 -22.46 31.01
N ILE A 378 -9.37 -22.77 31.59
CA ILE A 378 -10.57 -21.91 31.56
C ILE A 378 -10.67 -21.22 32.93
N THR A 379 -10.71 -19.88 32.93
CA THR A 379 -10.51 -19.10 34.17
C THR A 379 -11.79 -18.64 34.86
N ASP A 380 -12.91 -18.58 34.15
CA ASP A 380 -14.13 -17.90 34.59
C ASP A 380 -15.45 -18.61 34.26
N LEU A 381 -15.43 -19.93 34.01
CA LEU A 381 -16.63 -20.70 33.63
C LEU A 381 -17.82 -20.53 34.61
N ASP A 382 -18.93 -19.94 34.15
CA ASP A 382 -20.22 -19.88 34.85
C ASP A 382 -21.06 -21.15 34.60
N VAL A 383 -20.84 -22.16 35.44
CA VAL A 383 -21.51 -23.45 35.34
C VAL A 383 -23.04 -23.33 35.41
N GLY A 384 -23.70 -23.68 34.29
CA GLY A 384 -25.15 -23.72 34.14
C GLY A 384 -25.72 -22.66 33.19
N THR A 385 -24.89 -21.71 32.76
CA THR A 385 -25.17 -20.80 31.64
C THR A 385 -24.22 -21.06 30.48
N GLU A 386 -22.94 -21.27 30.77
CA GLU A 386 -21.89 -21.47 29.77
C GLU A 386 -21.63 -22.94 29.47
N VAL A 387 -20.98 -23.20 28.32
CA VAL A 387 -20.70 -24.54 27.82
C VAL A 387 -19.23 -24.69 27.42
N VAL A 388 -18.63 -25.81 27.81
CA VAL A 388 -17.33 -26.27 27.30
C VAL A 388 -17.56 -27.41 26.32
N VAL A 389 -17.13 -27.25 25.08
CA VAL A 389 -17.17 -28.28 24.03
C VAL A 389 -15.77 -28.84 23.86
N VAL A 390 -15.59 -30.12 24.21
CA VAL A 390 -14.32 -30.82 24.01
C VAL A 390 -14.34 -31.55 22.67
N VAL A 391 -13.46 -31.16 21.76
CA VAL A 391 -13.29 -31.85 20.48
C VAL A 391 -12.38 -33.06 20.70
N VAL A 392 -12.89 -34.25 20.42
CA VAL A 392 -12.22 -35.53 20.69
C VAL A 392 -11.95 -36.33 19.40
N PRO A 393 -10.89 -37.15 19.36
CA PRO A 393 -10.64 -38.08 18.26
C PRO A 393 -11.81 -39.03 17.97
N ASP A 394 -11.92 -39.48 16.72
CA ASP A 394 -13.01 -40.39 16.29
C ASP A 394 -12.99 -41.76 16.98
N ASP A 395 -11.82 -42.21 17.44
CA ASP A 395 -11.62 -43.45 18.18
C ASP A 395 -11.80 -43.30 19.69
N PHE A 396 -12.26 -42.12 20.16
CA PHE A 396 -12.68 -41.92 21.54
C PHE A 396 -13.89 -42.82 21.88
N ASP A 397 -13.60 -43.86 22.67
CA ASP A 397 -14.53 -44.93 23.05
C ASP A 397 -15.20 -44.70 24.43
N ASP A 398 -14.83 -43.65 25.16
CA ASP A 398 -15.20 -43.41 26.57
C ASP A 398 -16.14 -42.20 26.81
N THR A 399 -16.60 -42.06 28.05
CA THR A 399 -17.27 -40.85 28.58
C THR A 399 -16.24 -39.93 29.23
N LEU A 400 -16.41 -38.61 29.09
CA LEU A 400 -15.58 -37.62 29.81
C LEU A 400 -15.47 -37.94 31.31
N PHE A 401 -14.26 -37.84 31.86
CA PHE A 401 -14.00 -38.01 33.28
C PHE A 401 -13.64 -36.67 33.92
N TYR A 402 -14.11 -36.46 35.16
CA TYR A 402 -13.83 -35.25 35.92
C TYR A 402 -13.13 -35.60 37.24
N GLN A 403 -12.05 -34.90 37.57
CA GLN A 403 -11.34 -35.03 38.85
C GLN A 403 -10.96 -33.66 39.42
N ASP A 404 -10.76 -33.58 40.74
CA ASP A 404 -10.26 -32.34 41.35
C ASP A 404 -8.73 -32.29 41.23
N GLY A 405 -8.24 -31.26 40.54
CA GLY A 405 -6.84 -30.91 40.41
C GLY A 405 -6.37 -29.92 41.48
N PRO A 406 -5.10 -29.48 41.43
CA PRO A 406 -4.56 -28.47 42.34
C PRO A 406 -5.19 -27.09 42.13
N ASP A 407 -5.56 -26.75 40.88
CA ASP A 407 -5.97 -25.41 40.48
C ASP A 407 -7.46 -25.32 40.05
N GLY A 408 -8.18 -26.44 40.06
CA GLY A 408 -9.59 -26.48 39.67
C GLY A 408 -10.09 -27.88 39.34
N ALA A 409 -11.22 -27.96 38.64
CA ALA A 409 -11.73 -29.20 38.09
C ALA A 409 -11.00 -29.55 36.81
N GLU A 410 -10.52 -30.78 36.68
CA GLU A 410 -9.82 -31.30 35.51
C GLU A 410 -10.79 -32.13 34.65
N VAL A 411 -10.85 -31.82 33.35
CA VAL A 411 -11.53 -32.60 32.33
C VAL A 411 -10.52 -33.56 31.69
N VAL A 412 -10.83 -34.85 31.72
CA VAL A 412 -9.90 -35.92 31.35
C VAL A 412 -10.45 -36.74 30.19
N VAL A 413 -9.63 -36.90 29.14
CA VAL A 413 -9.88 -37.70 27.94
C VAL A 413 -8.74 -38.71 27.81
N ASP A 414 -9.04 -40.01 27.79
CA ASP A 414 -8.04 -41.09 27.63
C ASP A 414 -6.81 -40.99 28.56
N ASP A 415 -7.04 -40.72 29.85
CA ASP A 415 -6.01 -40.49 30.89
C ASP A 415 -5.16 -39.21 30.72
N VAL A 416 -5.52 -38.32 29.79
CA VAL A 416 -4.87 -37.01 29.58
C VAL A 416 -5.80 -35.90 30.07
N VAL A 417 -5.25 -34.96 30.84
CA VAL A 417 -5.98 -33.75 31.26
C VAL A 417 -5.99 -32.78 30.09
N VAL A 418 -7.15 -32.54 29.50
CA VAL A 418 -7.31 -31.66 28.33
C VAL A 418 -7.69 -30.24 28.73
N ALA A 419 -8.44 -30.09 29.83
CA ALA A 419 -8.81 -28.78 30.35
C ALA A 419 -8.77 -28.73 31.88
N VAL A 420 -8.37 -27.58 32.43
CA VAL A 420 -8.50 -27.21 33.84
C VAL A 420 -9.46 -26.04 33.94
N ILE A 421 -10.57 -26.24 34.66
CA ILE A 421 -11.56 -25.20 34.93
C ILE A 421 -11.29 -24.64 36.32
N GLN A 422 -10.69 -23.46 36.37
CA GLN A 422 -10.33 -22.81 37.63
C GLN A 422 -11.57 -22.39 38.42
N GLY A 423 -11.45 -22.38 39.75
CA GLY A 423 -12.55 -21.98 40.64
C GLY A 423 -13.74 -22.94 40.72
N THR A 424 -13.78 -23.99 39.89
CA THR A 424 -14.84 -25.01 39.85
C THR A 424 -14.36 -26.33 40.44
N THR A 425 -15.29 -27.16 40.95
CA THR A 425 -15.01 -28.52 41.44
C THR A 425 -15.57 -29.59 40.51
N ALA A 426 -14.96 -30.77 40.49
CA ALA A 426 -15.43 -31.89 39.67
C ALA A 426 -16.86 -32.33 40.02
N GLU A 427 -17.25 -32.23 41.30
CA GLU A 427 -18.63 -32.48 41.74
C GLU A 427 -19.63 -31.49 41.12
N THR A 428 -19.21 -30.24 40.90
CA THR A 428 -20.07 -29.21 40.31
C THR A 428 -20.34 -29.51 38.83
N LEU A 429 -19.31 -29.85 38.06
CA LEU A 429 -19.44 -30.27 36.66
C LEU A 429 -20.30 -31.53 36.52
N GLN A 430 -20.10 -32.54 37.38
CA GLN A 430 -20.88 -33.79 37.34
C GLN A 430 -22.38 -33.58 37.61
N ASN A 431 -22.72 -32.61 38.46
CA ASN A 431 -24.13 -32.33 38.81
C ASN A 431 -24.85 -31.47 37.76
N GLN A 432 -24.10 -30.72 36.96
CA GLN A 432 -24.58 -29.83 35.89
C GLN A 432 -24.23 -30.46 34.54
N GLY A 433 -24.88 -31.58 34.21
CA GLY A 433 -24.48 -32.49 33.12
C GLY A 433 -24.48 -31.95 31.69
N ASP A 434 -24.84 -30.68 31.48
CA ASP A 434 -24.84 -29.99 30.18
C ASP A 434 -23.72 -28.92 30.08
N ALA A 435 -22.92 -28.72 31.14
CA ALA A 435 -21.86 -27.70 31.16
C ALA A 435 -20.59 -28.11 30.40
N VAL A 436 -20.40 -29.42 30.18
CA VAL A 436 -19.29 -29.95 29.37
C VAL A 436 -19.85 -31.02 28.44
N GLU A 437 -19.70 -30.77 27.14
CA GLU A 437 -20.08 -31.68 26.07
C GLU A 437 -18.83 -32.13 25.30
N TYR A 438 -18.95 -33.20 24.52
CA TYR A 438 -17.90 -33.61 23.60
C TYR A 438 -18.46 -33.81 22.19
N VAL A 439 -17.65 -33.49 21.20
CA VAL A 439 -17.96 -33.68 19.77
C VAL A 439 -16.80 -34.41 19.13
N ARG A 440 -17.10 -35.39 18.27
CA ARG A 440 -16.05 -36.11 17.53
C ARG A 440 -15.58 -35.28 16.35
N ILE A 441 -14.30 -35.36 16.01
CA ILE A 441 -13.75 -34.64 14.86
C ILE A 441 -14.54 -34.90 13.55
N SER A 442 -15.00 -36.14 13.31
CA SER A 442 -15.82 -36.47 12.14
C SER A 442 -17.25 -35.89 12.15
N GLU A 443 -17.69 -35.36 13.27
CA GLU A 443 -19.01 -34.73 13.45
C GLU A 443 -18.96 -33.20 13.31
N LEU A 444 -17.76 -32.61 13.24
CA LEU A 444 -17.58 -31.19 12.92
C LEU A 444 -17.87 -30.94 11.44
N ASP A 445 -18.85 -30.08 11.15
CA ASP A 445 -19.12 -29.57 9.81
C ASP A 445 -18.36 -28.24 9.66
N PHE A 446 -17.20 -28.28 9.01
CA PHE A 446 -16.34 -27.10 8.77
C PHE A 446 -16.87 -26.22 7.61
N SER A 447 -18.18 -26.17 7.39
CA SER A 447 -18.82 -25.54 6.23
C SER A 447 -19.35 -24.14 6.49
#